data_AF-A0A1V4HDG5-F1
#
_entry.id   AF-A0A1V4HDG5-F1
#
_cell.length_a   1.000
_cell.length_b   1.000
_cell.length_c   1.000
_cell.angle_alpha   90.00
_cell.angle_beta   90.00
_cell.angle_gamma   90.00
#
_symmetry.space_group_name_H-M   'P 1'
#
loop_
_entity.id
_entity.type
_entity.pdbx_description
1 polymer ?
#
loop_
_entity_poly.entity_id
_entity_poly.type
_entity_poly.pdbx_seq_one_letter_code
_entity_poly.pdbx_strand_id
1 'polypeptide(L)'
;MKLKTKLIAITAICLVTASIFSISALAAKDIASLKALANLAKDKETIGHNLLDAMPDQTREDKDARNQQGIKVKSLGNETRKLELEADPDDTENFAKQLDLAIETWSMGVNELKEAAVRYNDDKYLKRAEESLKIIEKFKKGREEYQKNEKTVNQLRKELDIPVN
;
A
#
# COMPACT_ATOMS: atom_id res chain seq x y z
N MET A 1 30.07 2.14 45.81
CA MET A 1 30.31 2.93 44.58
C MET A 1 29.18 2.65 43.60
N LYS A 2 28.52 3.71 43.11
CA LYS A 2 27.46 3.65 42.09
C LYS A 2 28.10 3.47 40.70
N LEU A 3 27.73 2.44 39.96
CA LEU A 3 27.96 2.41 38.51
C LEU A 3 26.64 2.69 37.79
N LYS A 4 26.55 3.89 37.21
CA LYS A 4 25.65 4.21 36.10
C LYS A 4 26.37 3.85 34.80
N THR A 5 25.64 3.35 33.80
CA THR A 5 25.71 3.62 32.33
C THR A 5 24.99 2.46 31.61
N LYS A 6 23.73 2.63 31.15
CA LYS A 6 23.26 2.79 29.74
C LYS A 6 23.53 1.55 28.84
N LEU A 7 22.77 1.13 27.84
CA LEU A 7 21.46 1.39 27.20
C LEU A 7 21.58 0.61 25.85
N ILE A 8 20.45 0.17 25.27
CA ILE A 8 20.22 -0.22 23.86
C ILE A 8 20.70 -1.60 23.38
N ALA A 9 19.73 -2.49 23.16
CA ALA A 9 19.64 -3.26 21.92
C ALA A 9 18.15 -3.41 21.56
N ILE A 10 17.54 -2.32 21.10
CA ILE A 10 16.28 -2.42 20.34
C ILE A 10 16.70 -2.85 18.94
N THR A 11 16.47 -4.11 18.64
CA THR A 11 16.45 -4.64 17.29
C THR A 11 15.57 -3.74 16.43
N ALA A 12 16.23 -3.04 15.52
CA ALA A 12 15.60 -2.23 14.49
C ALA A 12 14.70 -3.12 13.64
N ILE A 13 13.38 -2.97 13.79
CA ILE A 13 12.47 -3.30 12.70
C ILE A 13 12.72 -2.23 11.65
N CYS A 14 13.47 -2.64 10.62
CA CYS A 14 13.65 -1.87 9.41
C CYS A 14 12.27 -1.61 8.80
N LEU A 15 11.69 -0.44 9.09
CA LEU A 15 10.77 0.20 8.17
C LEU A 15 11.61 0.56 6.96
N VAL A 16 11.65 -0.35 5.99
CA VAL A 16 12.24 -0.14 4.68
C VAL A 16 11.42 0.95 4.00
N THR A 17 11.80 2.20 4.23
CA THR A 17 11.43 3.31 3.36
C THR A 17 12.26 3.15 2.08
N ALA A 18 11.81 2.26 1.20
CA ALA A 18 12.34 2.17 -0.16
C ALA A 18 11.99 3.46 -0.91
N SER A 19 12.79 4.50 -0.68
CA SER A 19 12.86 5.69 -1.52
C SER A 19 13.63 5.34 -2.77
N ILE A 20 12.90 4.96 -3.81
CA ILE A 20 13.38 4.99 -5.18
C ILE A 20 12.13 5.31 -5.97
N PHE A 21 11.94 6.55 -6.43
CA PHE A 21 11.50 6.85 -7.79
C PHE A 21 11.80 8.31 -8.08
N SER A 22 12.71 8.49 -9.03
CA SER A 22 13.20 9.76 -9.53
C SER A 22 12.05 10.57 -10.15
N ILE A 23 12.05 11.85 -9.81
CA ILE A 23 11.25 12.88 -10.47
C ILE A 23 11.67 12.96 -11.93
N SER A 24 10.73 12.81 -12.86
CA SER A 24 10.88 13.38 -14.21
C SER A 24 9.54 13.81 -14.79
N ALA A 25 9.40 15.13 -14.89
CA ALA A 25 8.63 15.91 -15.87
C ALA A 25 7.37 15.27 -16.46
N LEU A 26 6.21 15.73 -15.96
CA LEU A 26 4.90 15.52 -16.59
C LEU A 26 4.83 16.33 -17.89
N ALA A 27 5.37 15.80 -18.99
CA ALA A 27 4.87 16.14 -20.31
C ALA A 27 3.36 15.84 -20.31
N ALA A 28 2.54 16.69 -20.92
CA ALA A 28 1.10 16.47 -21.07
C ALA A 28 0.85 15.18 -21.86
N LYS A 29 0.92 14.03 -21.18
CA LYS A 29 0.58 12.73 -21.72
C LYS A 29 -0.90 12.74 -22.01
N ASP A 30 -1.28 12.19 -23.15
CA ASP A 30 -2.68 11.97 -23.47
C ASP A 30 -3.26 10.92 -22.50
N ILE A 31 -3.95 11.40 -21.48
CA ILE A 31 -4.59 10.59 -20.44
C ILE A 31 -5.56 9.58 -21.07
N ALA A 32 -6.24 9.93 -22.18
CA ALA A 32 -7.16 9.02 -22.85
C ALA A 32 -6.41 7.84 -23.47
N SER A 33 -5.28 8.11 -24.13
CA SER A 33 -4.40 7.07 -24.67
C SER A 33 -3.83 6.16 -23.57
N LEU A 34 -3.41 6.71 -22.42
CA LEU A 34 -2.93 5.90 -21.29
C LEU A 34 -4.03 5.00 -20.72
N LYS A 35 -5.25 5.53 -20.54
CA LYS A 35 -6.40 4.73 -20.08
C LYS A 35 -6.74 3.61 -21.05
N ALA A 36 -6.68 3.86 -22.35
CA ALA A 36 -6.91 2.84 -23.36
C ALA A 36 -5.84 1.73 -23.29
N LEU A 37 -4.57 2.09 -23.09
CA LEU A 37 -3.47 1.12 -22.89
C LEU A 37 -3.65 0.31 -21.60
N ALA A 38 -4.03 0.95 -20.49
CA ALA A 38 -4.30 0.28 -19.23
C ALA A 38 -5.44 -0.75 -19.37
N ASN A 39 -6.53 -0.39 -20.05
CA ASN A 39 -7.63 -1.31 -20.34
C ASN A 39 -7.18 -2.51 -21.18
N LEU A 40 -6.40 -2.28 -22.23
CA LEU A 40 -5.86 -3.36 -23.05
C LEU A 40 -4.93 -4.29 -22.25
N ALA A 41 -4.11 -3.74 -21.35
CA ALA A 41 -3.27 -4.54 -20.46
C ALA A 41 -4.10 -5.36 -19.48
N LYS A 42 -5.16 -4.77 -18.92
CA LYS A 42 -6.12 -5.43 -18.02
C LYS A 42 -6.88 -6.57 -18.70
N ASP A 43 -7.25 -6.43 -19.97
CA ASP A 43 -7.86 -7.50 -20.76
C ASP A 43 -6.89 -8.69 -20.93
N LYS A 44 -5.62 -8.41 -21.24
CA LYS A 44 -4.58 -9.45 -21.33
C LYS A 44 -4.34 -10.13 -19.99
N GLU A 45 -4.31 -9.37 -18.92
CA GLU A 45 -4.19 -9.89 -17.56
C GLU A 45 -5.36 -10.83 -17.22
N THR A 46 -6.59 -10.41 -17.52
CA THR A 46 -7.81 -11.20 -17.30
C THR A 46 -7.78 -12.53 -18.07
N ILE A 47 -7.39 -12.49 -19.34
CA ILE A 47 -7.18 -13.71 -20.15
C ILE A 47 -6.10 -14.59 -19.50
N GLY A 48 -5.02 -13.99 -19.00
CA GLY A 48 -3.93 -14.69 -18.32
C GLY A 48 -4.37 -15.40 -17.04
N HIS A 49 -5.19 -14.75 -16.21
CA HIS A 49 -5.79 -15.34 -15.00
C HIS A 49 -6.75 -16.48 -15.36
N ASN A 50 -7.64 -16.27 -16.33
CA ASN A 50 -8.57 -17.32 -16.78
C ASN A 50 -7.81 -18.56 -17.30
N LEU A 51 -6.69 -18.36 -17.99
CA LEU A 51 -5.82 -19.47 -18.40
C LEU A 51 -5.19 -20.15 -17.19
N LEU A 52 -4.62 -19.38 -16.26
CA LEU A 52 -4.00 -19.90 -15.04
C LEU A 52 -4.97 -20.73 -14.19
N ASP A 53 -6.21 -20.28 -14.06
CA ASP A 53 -7.26 -20.96 -13.30
C ASP A 53 -7.75 -22.24 -13.97
N ALA A 54 -7.67 -22.31 -15.31
CA ALA A 54 -8.01 -23.49 -16.08
C ALA A 54 -6.87 -24.54 -16.13
N MET A 55 -5.65 -24.21 -15.69
CA MET A 55 -4.52 -25.14 -15.73
C MET A 55 -4.66 -26.23 -14.65
N PRO A 56 -4.32 -27.49 -14.99
CA PRO A 56 -4.24 -28.56 -13.99
C PRO A 56 -3.14 -28.28 -12.96
N ASP A 57 -3.20 -28.96 -11.81
CA ASP A 57 -2.20 -28.86 -10.74
C ASP A 57 -1.86 -30.20 -10.07
N GLN A 58 -2.15 -31.31 -10.76
CA GLN A 58 -2.03 -32.66 -10.19
C GLN A 58 -0.58 -33.16 -10.22
N THR A 59 0.10 -33.00 -11.35
CA THR A 59 1.49 -33.46 -11.52
C THR A 59 2.49 -32.37 -11.16
N ARG A 60 3.78 -32.75 -11.08
CA ARG A 60 4.85 -31.77 -10.87
C ARG A 60 4.97 -30.85 -12.09
N GLU A 61 4.87 -31.42 -13.27
CA GLU A 61 4.94 -30.73 -14.55
C GLU A 61 3.79 -29.71 -14.68
N ASP A 62 2.58 -30.08 -14.25
CA ASP A 62 1.43 -29.18 -14.20
C ASP A 62 1.68 -27.99 -13.25
N LYS A 63 2.22 -28.26 -12.05
CA LYS A 63 2.56 -27.22 -11.08
C LYS A 63 3.66 -26.29 -11.61
N ASP A 64 4.67 -26.83 -12.26
CA ASP A 64 5.75 -26.03 -12.84
C ASP A 64 5.22 -25.14 -13.98
N ALA A 65 4.36 -25.67 -14.85
CA ALA A 65 3.70 -24.89 -15.89
C ALA A 65 2.79 -23.80 -15.32
N ARG A 66 1.98 -24.15 -14.29
CA ARG A 66 1.09 -23.22 -13.60
C ARG A 66 1.89 -22.11 -12.91
N ASN A 67 3.03 -22.43 -12.30
CA ASN A 67 3.93 -21.44 -11.71
C ASN A 67 4.49 -20.48 -12.77
N GLN A 68 4.95 -21.00 -13.92
CA GLN A 68 5.43 -20.15 -15.02
C GLN A 68 4.34 -19.22 -15.55
N GLN A 69 3.11 -19.72 -15.66
CA GLN A 69 1.97 -18.90 -16.05
C GLN A 69 1.66 -17.84 -14.98
N GLY A 70 1.70 -18.20 -13.70
CA GLY A 70 1.52 -17.27 -12.59
C GLY A 70 2.55 -16.13 -12.59
N ILE A 71 3.80 -16.41 -12.95
CA ILE A 71 4.84 -15.37 -13.12
C ILE A 71 4.47 -14.41 -14.26
N LYS A 72 4.00 -14.93 -15.40
CA LYS A 72 3.56 -14.09 -16.54
C LYS A 72 2.38 -13.20 -16.17
N VAL A 73 1.38 -13.76 -15.51
CA VAL A 73 0.19 -13.03 -15.04
C VAL A 73 0.58 -11.94 -14.06
N LYS A 74 1.46 -12.25 -13.10
CA LYS A 74 1.99 -11.24 -12.16
C LYS A 74 2.74 -10.11 -12.87
N SER A 75 3.53 -10.44 -13.90
CA SER A 75 4.21 -9.43 -14.71
C SER A 75 3.24 -8.52 -15.46
N LEU A 76 2.17 -9.08 -16.02
CA LEU A 76 1.10 -8.32 -16.67
C LEU A 76 0.40 -7.40 -15.66
N GLY A 77 0.04 -7.92 -14.48
CA GLY A 77 -0.57 -7.10 -13.43
C GLY A 77 0.30 -5.90 -13.00
N ASN A 78 1.62 -6.08 -12.93
CA ASN A 78 2.53 -4.96 -12.66
C ASN A 78 2.53 -3.90 -13.78
N GLU A 79 2.45 -4.32 -15.04
CA GLU A 79 2.39 -3.42 -16.20
C GLU A 79 1.05 -2.68 -16.25
N THR A 80 -0.06 -3.40 -16.08
CA THR A 80 -1.41 -2.82 -15.96
C THR A 80 -1.40 -1.75 -14.87
N ARG A 81 -0.91 -2.10 -13.67
CA ARG A 81 -0.88 -1.20 -12.53
C ARG A 81 -0.04 0.05 -12.78
N LYS A 82 1.09 -0.10 -13.46
CA LYS A 82 1.94 1.03 -13.84
C LYS A 82 1.21 1.98 -14.79
N LEU A 83 0.52 1.45 -15.81
CA LEU A 83 -0.24 2.28 -16.75
C LEU A 83 -1.42 3.00 -16.08
N GLU A 84 -2.12 2.32 -15.16
CA GLU A 84 -3.18 2.91 -14.35
C GLU A 84 -2.65 4.10 -13.53
N LEU A 85 -1.51 3.95 -12.85
CA LEU A 85 -0.88 5.02 -12.07
C LEU A 85 -0.33 6.16 -12.92
N GLU A 86 0.17 5.87 -14.13
CA GLU A 86 0.57 6.92 -15.06
C GLU A 86 -0.63 7.74 -15.56
N ALA A 87 -1.80 7.10 -15.70
CA ALA A 87 -3.05 7.75 -16.13
C ALA A 87 -3.78 8.48 -14.98
N ASP A 88 -3.65 7.96 -13.76
CA ASP A 88 -4.24 8.49 -12.53
C ASP A 88 -3.25 8.32 -11.36
N PRO A 89 -2.30 9.26 -11.19
CA PRO A 89 -1.30 9.20 -10.13
C PRO A 89 -1.91 9.22 -8.72
N ASP A 90 -3.05 9.88 -8.59
CA ASP A 90 -3.81 9.95 -7.35
C ASP A 90 -4.55 8.62 -7.05
N ASP A 91 -4.52 7.66 -7.97
CA ASP A 91 -5.10 6.32 -7.85
C ASP A 91 -6.52 6.36 -7.27
N THR A 92 -7.34 7.20 -7.89
CA THR A 92 -8.65 7.63 -7.41
C THR A 92 -9.56 6.43 -7.17
N GLU A 93 -9.56 5.47 -8.09
CA GLU A 93 -10.39 4.25 -7.99
C GLU A 93 -10.06 3.41 -6.75
N ASN A 94 -8.80 3.37 -6.33
CA ASN A 94 -8.35 2.57 -5.18
C ASN A 94 -8.14 3.40 -3.91
N PHE A 95 -8.35 4.73 -3.94
CA PHE A 95 -8.09 5.61 -2.80
C PHE A 95 -8.84 5.18 -1.53
N ALA A 96 -10.10 4.77 -1.69
CA ALA A 96 -10.91 4.11 -0.67
C ALA A 96 -10.17 2.97 0.06
N LYS A 97 -9.63 2.03 -0.72
CA LYS A 97 -8.93 0.85 -0.22
C LYS A 97 -7.59 1.22 0.43
N GLN A 98 -6.90 2.24 -0.09
CA GLN A 98 -5.68 2.75 0.52
C GLN A 98 -5.94 3.29 1.94
N LEU A 99 -7.02 4.05 2.13
CA LEU A 99 -7.42 4.54 3.45
C LEU A 99 -7.76 3.39 4.41
N ASP A 100 -8.53 2.41 3.93
CA ASP A 100 -8.91 1.25 4.76
C ASP A 100 -7.66 0.45 5.19
N LEU A 101 -6.71 0.21 4.27
CA LEU A 101 -5.45 -0.47 4.57
C LEU A 101 -4.56 0.34 5.53
N ALA A 102 -4.52 1.66 5.37
CA ALA A 102 -3.77 2.53 6.29
C ALA A 102 -4.35 2.45 7.70
N ILE A 103 -5.68 2.54 7.85
CA ILE A 103 -6.37 2.41 9.14
C ILE A 103 -6.06 1.06 9.79
N GLU A 104 -6.14 -0.03 9.04
CA GLU A 104 -5.82 -1.37 9.52
C GLU A 104 -4.37 -1.47 10.00
N THR A 105 -3.42 -1.01 9.19
CA THR A 105 -1.98 -1.05 9.50
C THR A 105 -1.66 -0.28 10.78
N TRP A 106 -2.19 0.93 10.92
CA TRP A 106 -2.01 1.72 12.14
C TRP A 106 -2.69 1.06 13.35
N SER A 107 -3.85 0.44 13.17
CA SER A 107 -4.58 -0.24 14.26
C SER A 107 -3.80 -1.44 14.79
N MET A 108 -3.17 -2.22 13.91
CA MET A 108 -2.25 -3.28 14.31
C MET A 108 -1.06 -2.72 15.08
N GLY A 109 -0.43 -1.66 14.57
CA GLY A 109 0.68 -0.99 15.26
C GLY A 109 0.32 -0.44 16.64
N VAL A 110 -0.91 0.05 16.85
CA VAL A 110 -1.41 0.48 18.17
C VAL A 110 -1.41 -0.68 19.16
N ASN A 111 -1.85 -1.87 18.74
CA ASN A 111 -1.86 -3.05 19.61
C ASN A 111 -0.44 -3.46 19.99
N GLU A 112 0.46 -3.53 19.01
CA GLU A 112 1.88 -3.84 19.25
C GLU A 112 2.54 -2.84 20.20
N LEU A 113 2.24 -1.54 20.06
CA LEU A 113 2.75 -0.49 20.95
C LEU A 113 2.22 -0.63 22.37
N LYS A 114 0.92 -0.97 22.55
CA LYS A 114 0.35 -1.23 23.87
C LYS A 114 0.98 -2.45 24.54
N GLU A 115 1.20 -3.52 23.78
CA GLU A 115 1.92 -4.70 24.28
C GLU A 115 3.37 -4.38 24.66
N ALA A 116 4.07 -3.59 23.84
CA ALA A 116 5.43 -3.14 24.11
C ALA A 116 5.50 -2.28 25.38
N ALA A 117 4.52 -1.41 25.62
CA ALA A 117 4.44 -0.61 26.84
C ALA A 117 4.40 -1.49 28.10
N VAL A 118 3.57 -2.54 28.09
CA VAL A 118 3.48 -3.50 29.21
C VAL A 118 4.77 -4.31 29.33
N ARG A 119 5.27 -4.83 28.20
CA ARG A 119 6.46 -5.70 28.17
C ARG A 119 7.73 -5.00 28.67
N TYR A 120 7.91 -3.74 28.29
CA TYR A 120 9.11 -2.96 28.61
C TYR A 120 8.91 -1.98 29.76
N ASN A 121 7.68 -1.84 30.28
CA ASN A 121 7.32 -0.87 31.31
C ASN A 121 7.79 0.55 30.94
N ASP A 122 7.57 0.96 29.69
CA ASP A 122 7.97 2.26 29.13
C ASP A 122 6.77 2.97 28.49
N ASP A 123 6.31 4.05 29.14
CA ASP A 123 5.17 4.87 28.73
C ASP A 123 5.37 5.57 27.38
N LYS A 124 6.59 5.62 26.84
CA LYS A 124 6.82 6.15 25.49
C LYS A 124 6.05 5.36 24.44
N TYR A 125 5.87 4.06 24.63
CA TYR A 125 5.09 3.24 23.71
C TYR A 125 3.59 3.55 23.81
N LEU A 126 3.07 3.86 25.01
CA LEU A 126 1.69 4.33 25.17
C LEU A 126 1.46 5.67 24.46
N LYS A 127 2.39 6.63 24.63
CA LYS A 127 2.31 7.93 23.94
C LYS A 127 2.29 7.78 22.42
N ARG A 128 3.13 6.90 21.88
CA ARG A 128 3.11 6.58 20.43
C ARG A 128 1.79 5.92 20.01
N ALA A 129 1.23 5.03 20.84
CA ALA A 129 -0.07 4.43 20.54
C ALA A 129 -1.19 5.49 20.50
N GLU A 130 -1.17 6.48 21.39
CA GLU A 130 -2.10 7.62 21.37
C GLU A 130 -1.94 8.49 20.12
N GLU A 131 -0.69 8.73 19.68
CA GLU A 131 -0.41 9.45 18.43
C GLU A 131 -0.95 8.68 17.21
N SER A 132 -0.71 7.38 17.15
CA SER A 132 -1.25 6.50 16.09
C SER A 132 -2.78 6.49 16.07
N LEU A 133 -3.44 6.51 17.24
CA LEU A 133 -4.91 6.62 17.32
C LEU A 133 -5.43 7.94 16.71
N LYS A 134 -4.72 9.06 16.91
CA LYS A 134 -5.09 10.35 16.28
C LYS A 134 -4.97 10.28 14.75
N ILE A 135 -3.95 9.59 14.24
CA ILE A 135 -3.77 9.37 12.79
C ILE A 135 -4.92 8.51 12.25
N ILE A 136 -5.28 7.43 12.95
CA ILE A 136 -6.41 6.57 12.56
C ILE A 136 -7.71 7.37 12.46
N GLU A 137 -8.03 8.20 13.46
CA GLU A 137 -9.24 9.03 13.43
C GLU A 137 -9.22 10.06 12.28
N LYS A 138 -8.05 10.63 11.98
CA LYS A 138 -7.86 11.51 10.82
C LYS A 138 -8.18 10.78 9.51
N PHE A 139 -7.69 9.56 9.33
CA PHE A 139 -7.97 8.76 8.13
C PHE A 139 -9.42 8.28 8.05
N LYS A 140 -10.06 7.91 9.16
CA LYS A 140 -11.50 7.59 9.19
C LYS A 140 -12.34 8.78 8.75
N LYS A 141 -12.04 9.99 9.27
CA LYS A 141 -12.72 11.20 8.82
C LYS A 141 -12.51 11.45 7.33
N GLY A 142 -11.28 11.33 6.83
CA GLY A 142 -10.99 11.44 5.40
C GLY A 142 -11.74 10.41 4.55
N ARG A 143 -11.95 9.19 5.08
CA ARG A 143 -12.75 8.14 4.43
C ARG A 143 -14.22 8.52 4.31
N GLU A 144 -14.80 9.11 5.35
CA GLU A 144 -16.17 9.62 5.33
C GLU A 144 -16.33 10.79 4.35
N GLU A 145 -15.40 11.75 4.37
CA GLU A 145 -15.39 12.89 3.46
C GLU A 145 -15.28 12.44 1.99
N TYR A 146 -14.48 11.40 1.72
CA TYR A 146 -14.41 10.76 0.42
C TYR A 146 -15.75 10.12 0.01
N GLN A 147 -16.37 9.33 0.90
CA GLN A 147 -17.64 8.65 0.61
C GLN A 147 -18.79 9.62 0.35
N LYS A 148 -18.79 10.78 1.00
CA LYS A 148 -19.78 11.84 0.81
C LYS A 148 -19.49 12.71 -0.42
N ASN A 149 -18.40 12.47 -1.14
CA ASN A 149 -17.90 13.31 -2.24
C ASN A 149 -17.70 14.77 -1.83
N GLU A 150 -17.38 15.04 -0.57
CA GLU A 150 -17.16 16.40 -0.06
C GLU A 150 -15.84 16.99 -0.56
N LYS A 151 -14.87 16.13 -0.86
CA LYS A 151 -13.53 16.50 -1.33
C LYS A 151 -13.06 15.57 -2.44
N THR A 152 -12.22 16.13 -3.32
CA THR A 152 -11.50 15.35 -4.32
C THR A 152 -10.37 14.53 -3.66
N VAL A 153 -9.94 13.44 -4.30
CA VAL A 153 -8.80 12.63 -3.82
C VAL A 153 -7.55 13.47 -3.65
N ASN A 154 -7.28 14.39 -4.58
CA ASN A 154 -6.11 15.27 -4.50
C ASN A 154 -6.12 16.14 -3.23
N GLN A 155 -7.29 16.70 -2.88
CA GLN A 155 -7.45 17.48 -1.65
C GLN A 155 -7.25 16.59 -0.41
N LEU A 156 -7.86 15.41 -0.39
CA LEU A 156 -7.73 14.48 0.73
C LEU A 156 -6.30 13.99 0.91
N ARG A 157 -5.56 13.68 -0.18
CA ARG A 157 -4.14 13.32 -0.09
C ARG A 157 -3.30 14.39 0.58
N LYS A 158 -3.50 15.67 0.20
CA LYS A 158 -2.81 16.81 0.81
C LYS A 158 -3.16 16.98 2.29
N GLU A 159 -4.44 16.93 2.63
CA GLU A 159 -4.88 17.11 4.02
C GLU A 159 -4.45 15.96 4.92
N LEU A 160 -4.48 14.74 4.39
CA LEU A 160 -4.14 13.51 5.11
C LEU A 160 -2.63 13.23 5.14
N ASP A 161 -1.82 13.98 4.38
CA ASP A 161 -0.38 13.79 4.19
C ASP A 161 -0.05 12.41 3.58
N ILE A 162 -0.84 12.03 2.57
CA ILE A 162 -0.66 10.78 1.81
C ILE A 162 0.06 11.13 0.50
N PRO A 163 1.24 10.54 0.21
CA PRO A 163 1.95 10.80 -1.03
C PRO A 163 1.17 10.30 -2.25
N VAL A 164 1.47 10.87 -3.42
CA VAL A 164 1.02 10.36 -4.72
C VAL A 164 1.86 9.11 -5.05
N ASN A 165 1.25 8.13 -5.74
CA ASN A 165 1.93 6.89 -6.14
C ASN A 165 2.77 7.07 -7.41
#